data_AF-A0AAW8D7Y3-F1
#
_entry.id   AF-A0AAW8D7Y3-F1
#
_cell.length_a   1.000
_cell.length_b   1.000
_cell.length_c   1.000
_cell.angle_alpha   90.00
_cell.angle_beta   90.00
_cell.angle_gamma   90.00
#
_symmetry.space_group_name_H-M   'P 1'
#
loop_
_entity.id
_entity.type
_entity.pdbx_description
1 polymer ?
#
loop_
_entity_poly.entity_id
_entity_poly.type
_entity_poly.pdbx_seq_one_letter_code
_entity_poly.pdbx_strand_id
1 'polypeptide(L)'
;MLVSNTDDHLRNHGFIFAPGKGWCLSNAYDMNPVPGSQGLKLNVSEADNAMDLDLARSVAPYFRISKSLADEIVTRSQAVVQQWPKIANSLKIRAREQERMAAAFRLAG
;
A
#
# COMPACT_ATOMS: atom_id res chain seq x y z
N MET A 1 1.31 -0.44 -3.19
CA MET A 1 2.34 -1.44 -3.55
C MET A 1 2.08 -2.80 -2.94
N LEU A 2 2.15 -2.96 -1.61
CA LEU A 2 2.08 -4.28 -0.94
C LEU A 2 0.78 -5.07 -1.13
N VAL A 3 -0.30 -4.39 -1.51
CA VAL A 3 -1.62 -4.98 -1.80
C VAL A 3 -2.06 -4.76 -3.25
N SER A 4 -1.18 -4.27 -4.12
CA SER A 4 -1.52 -3.94 -5.52
C SER A 4 -2.80 -3.12 -5.69
N ASN A 5 -3.06 -2.15 -4.80
CA ASN A 5 -4.15 -1.17 -4.96
C ASN A 5 -3.75 -0.17 -6.05
N THR A 6 -4.09 -0.45 -7.30
CA THR A 6 -3.63 0.33 -8.47
C THR A 6 -4.63 1.37 -8.95
N ASP A 7 -5.78 1.51 -8.30
CA ASP A 7 -6.77 2.56 -8.58
C ASP A 7 -6.77 3.68 -7.52
N ASP A 8 -5.65 3.83 -6.80
CA ASP A 8 -5.49 4.85 -5.76
C ASP A 8 -5.23 6.24 -6.36
N HIS A 9 -6.31 6.91 -6.79
CA HIS A 9 -6.25 8.28 -7.32
C HIS A 9 -6.47 9.33 -6.24
N LEU A 10 -6.16 10.61 -6.53
CA LEU A 10 -6.28 11.72 -5.57
C LEU A 10 -7.67 11.86 -4.89
N ARG A 11 -8.75 11.40 -5.52
CA ARG A 11 -10.09 11.39 -4.89
C ARG A 11 -10.27 10.35 -3.78
N ASN A 12 -9.33 9.40 -3.64
CA ASN A 12 -9.27 8.41 -2.56
C ASN A 12 -8.51 8.92 -1.34
N HIS A 13 -8.07 10.18 -1.37
CA HIS A 13 -7.45 10.86 -0.23
C HIS A 13 -8.36 11.96 0.28
N GLY A 14 -9.03 11.69 1.39
CA GLY A 14 -9.91 12.63 2.06
C GLY A 14 -9.17 13.46 3.11
N PHE A 15 -9.70 14.66 3.38
CA PHE A 15 -9.31 15.47 4.53
C PHE A 15 -10.53 15.72 5.41
N ILE A 16 -10.34 15.59 6.72
CA ILE A 16 -11.37 15.86 7.72
C ILE A 16 -11.00 17.14 8.44
N PHE A 17 -11.94 18.09 8.51
CA PHE A 17 -11.77 19.28 9.31
C PHE A 17 -12.01 18.96 10.78
N ALA A 18 -10.97 19.10 11.59
CA ALA A 18 -11.04 18.97 13.04
C ALA A 18 -11.13 20.38 13.66
N PRO A 19 -12.26 20.76 14.28
CA PRO A 19 -12.43 22.07 14.89
C PRO A 19 -11.28 22.40 15.86
N GLY A 20 -10.67 23.58 15.70
CA GLY A 20 -9.53 24.03 16.49
C GLY A 20 -8.17 23.38 16.15
N LYS A 21 -8.12 22.35 15.29
CA LYS A 21 -6.89 21.66 14.85
C LYS A 21 -6.61 21.80 13.35
N GLY A 22 -7.60 22.24 12.58
CA GLY A 22 -7.50 22.40 11.13
C GLY A 22 -7.79 21.10 10.36
N TRP A 23 -7.29 21.02 9.13
CA TRP A 23 -7.47 19.85 8.28
C TRP A 23 -6.48 18.74 8.64
N CYS A 24 -6.98 17.51 8.77
CA CYS A 24 -6.17 16.31 8.94
C CYS A 24 -6.51 15.32 7.82
N LEU A 25 -5.56 14.45 7.47
CA LEU A 25 -5.84 13.35 6.55
C LEU A 25 -6.92 12.43 7.15
N SER A 26 -7.86 11.96 6.34
CA SER A 26 -8.82 10.93 6.76
C SER A 26 -8.10 9.59 6.97
N ASN A 27 -8.77 8.66 7.66
CA ASN A 27 -8.37 7.26 7.57
C ASN A 27 -8.41 6.80 6.10
N ALA A 28 -7.58 5.82 5.76
CA ALA A 28 -7.58 5.22 4.43
C ALA A 28 -8.93 4.53 4.15
N TYR A 29 -9.43 4.68 2.93
CA TYR A 29 -10.64 4.05 2.42
C TYR A 29 -10.43 3.58 0.98
N ASP A 30 -11.37 2.78 0.46
CA ASP A 30 -11.35 2.29 -0.92
C ASP A 30 -10.04 1.58 -1.34
N MET A 31 -9.53 0.73 -0.45
CA MET A 31 -8.37 -0.12 -0.75
C MET A 31 -8.83 -1.42 -1.39
N ASN A 32 -8.53 -1.61 -2.69
CA ASN A 32 -8.94 -2.80 -3.43
C ASN A 32 -7.74 -3.50 -4.11
N PRO A 33 -7.37 -4.73 -3.70
CA PRO A 33 -6.27 -5.44 -4.32
C PRO A 33 -6.54 -5.83 -5.78
N VAL A 34 -5.63 -5.48 -6.70
CA VAL A 34 -5.74 -5.81 -8.13
C VAL A 34 -4.63 -6.79 -8.52
N PRO A 35 -4.92 -8.11 -8.59
CA PRO A 35 -3.93 -9.10 -8.96
C PRO A 35 -3.53 -8.95 -10.43
N GLY A 36 -2.25 -9.15 -10.73
CA GLY A 36 -1.71 -9.02 -12.09
C GLY A 36 -1.43 -7.59 -12.56
N SER A 37 -1.70 -6.58 -11.73
CA SER A 37 -1.34 -5.20 -12.04
C SER A 37 0.18 -4.98 -12.03
N GLN A 38 0.64 -3.99 -12.82
CA GLN A 38 2.06 -3.74 -13.08
C GLN A 38 2.55 -2.35 -12.63
N GLY A 39 1.64 -1.38 -12.44
CA GLY A 39 2.01 -0.03 -12.01
C GLY A 39 0.90 0.65 -11.21
N LEU A 40 1.29 1.65 -10.41
CA LEU A 40 0.38 2.44 -9.59
C LEU A 40 -0.33 3.54 -10.39
N LYS A 41 -1.44 4.04 -9.85
CA LYS A 41 -2.16 5.16 -10.46
C LYS A 41 -1.38 6.47 -10.42
N LEU A 42 -0.64 6.68 -9.34
CA LEU A 42 0.22 7.84 -9.10
C LEU A 42 1.68 7.40 -9.21
N ASN A 43 2.53 8.29 -9.69
CA ASN A 43 3.97 8.03 -9.70
C ASN A 43 4.53 8.04 -8.28
N VAL A 44 5.54 7.20 -8.08
CA VAL A 44 6.35 7.12 -6.86
C VAL A 44 7.48 8.14 -6.93
N SER A 45 8.13 8.24 -8.10
CA SER A 45 9.08 9.29 -8.44
C SER A 45 8.41 10.34 -9.34
N GLU A 46 9.19 11.24 -9.92
CA GLU A 46 8.68 12.21 -10.90
C GLU A 46 8.08 11.51 -12.14
N ALA A 47 8.64 10.37 -12.56
CA ALA A 47 8.32 9.72 -13.83
C ALA A 47 8.01 8.22 -13.75
N ASP A 48 8.12 7.59 -12.56
CA ASP A 48 8.00 6.14 -12.41
C ASP A 48 6.91 5.75 -11.40
N ASN A 49 6.02 4.85 -11.79
CA ASN A 49 4.92 4.31 -10.99
C ASN A 49 5.06 2.80 -10.72
N ALA A 50 6.24 2.22 -10.92
CA ALA A 50 6.48 0.81 -10.68
C ALA A 50 6.14 0.43 -9.23
N MET A 51 5.56 -0.76 -9.07
CA MET A 51 5.39 -1.36 -7.74
C MET A 51 6.71 -1.96 -7.27
N ASP A 52 7.61 -1.07 -6.86
CA ASP A 52 8.95 -1.41 -6.39
C ASP A 52 9.24 -0.69 -5.07
N LEU A 53 9.59 -1.48 -4.04
CA LEU A 53 9.90 -0.95 -2.71
C LEU A 53 11.25 -0.21 -2.71
N ASP A 54 12.18 -0.57 -3.59
CA ASP A 54 13.47 0.13 -3.71
C ASP A 54 13.30 1.48 -4.41
N LEU A 55 12.35 1.58 -5.36
CA LEU A 55 11.92 2.87 -5.90
C LEU A 55 11.38 3.78 -4.78
N ALA A 56 10.50 3.26 -3.92
CA ALA A 56 9.97 4.02 -2.78
C ALA A 56 11.08 4.46 -1.80
N ARG A 57 12.07 3.58 -1.52
CA ARG A 57 13.23 3.93 -0.69
C ARG A 57 14.11 5.01 -1.33
N SER A 58 14.29 4.96 -2.64
CA SER A 58 15.18 5.90 -3.35
C SER A 58 14.67 7.34 -3.29
N VAL A 59 13.35 7.55 -3.30
CA VAL A 59 12.72 8.88 -3.22
C VAL A 59 12.44 9.35 -1.79
N ALA A 60 12.51 8.47 -0.78
CA ALA A 60 12.19 8.81 0.61
C ALA A 60 12.91 10.07 1.15
N PRO A 61 14.20 10.32 0.85
CA PRO A 61 14.87 11.55 1.29
C PRO A 61 14.24 12.84 0.76
N TYR A 62 13.64 12.81 -0.43
CA TYR A 62 12.92 13.96 -1.00
C TYR A 62 11.73 14.37 -0.12
N PHE A 63 11.06 13.38 0.48
CA PHE A 63 9.96 13.57 1.43
C PHE A 63 10.42 13.74 2.88
N ARG A 64 11.72 13.99 3.09
CA ARG A 64 12.35 14.17 4.42
C ARG A 64 12.21 12.94 5.33
N ILE A 65 12.11 11.76 4.73
CA ILE A 65 12.12 10.49 5.44
C ILE A 65 13.54 9.93 5.37
N SER A 66 14.13 9.62 6.53
CA SER A 66 15.46 9.00 6.57
C SER A 66 15.42 7.59 6.00
N LYS A 67 16.54 7.10 5.48
CA LYS A 67 16.65 5.71 5.00
C LYS A 67 16.25 4.70 6.07
N SER A 68 16.71 4.88 7.31
CA SER A 68 16.36 4.01 8.43
C SER A 68 14.84 3.96 8.69
N LEU A 69 14.17 5.11 8.65
CA LEU A 69 12.72 5.19 8.85
C LEU A 69 11.96 4.58 7.66
N ALA A 70 12.44 4.78 6.43
CA ALA A 70 11.85 4.14 5.25
C ALA A 70 11.93 2.61 5.36
N ASP A 71 13.09 2.07 5.74
CA ASP A 71 13.29 0.63 5.94
C ASP A 71 12.41 0.07 7.06
N GLU A 72 12.26 0.81 8.17
CA GLU A 72 11.36 0.45 9.26
C GLU A 72 9.90 0.39 8.80
N ILE A 73 9.44 1.42 8.08
CA ILE A 73 8.06 1.49 7.55
C ILE A 73 7.79 0.33 6.60
N VAL A 74 8.71 0.04 5.67
CA VAL A 74 8.55 -1.06 4.72
C VAL A 74 8.48 -2.40 5.46
N THR A 75 9.44 -2.66 6.37
CA THR A 75 9.50 -3.91 7.13
C THR A 75 8.22 -4.13 7.95
N ARG A 76 7.77 -3.10 8.67
CA ARG A 76 6.53 -3.16 9.46
C ARG A 76 5.31 -3.41 8.58
N SER A 77 5.23 -2.75 7.44
CA SER A 77 4.09 -2.88 6.53
C SER A 77 4.04 -4.26 5.88
N GLN A 78 5.20 -4.80 5.48
CA GLN A 78 5.32 -6.17 5.00
C GLN A 78 4.86 -7.18 6.05
N ALA A 79 5.36 -7.09 7.29
CA ALA A 79 4.98 -7.99 8.38
C ALA A 79 3.47 -7.97 8.69
N VAL A 80 2.80 -6.82 8.53
CA VAL A 80 1.34 -6.73 8.66
C VAL A 80 0.64 -7.43 7.49
N VAL A 81 1.04 -7.10 6.25
CA VAL A 81 0.34 -7.60 5.05
C VAL A 81 0.58 -9.10 4.84
N GLN A 82 1.75 -9.65 5.18
CA GLN A 82 2.05 -11.10 5.09
C GLN A 82 1.06 -11.98 5.85
N GLN A 83 0.32 -11.43 6.81
CA GLN A 83 -0.68 -12.17 7.58
C GLN A 83 -1.98 -12.42 6.80
N TRP A 84 -2.14 -11.85 5.60
CA TRP A 84 -3.36 -11.94 4.81
C TRP A 84 -3.87 -13.37 4.58
N PRO A 85 -3.04 -14.42 4.33
CA PRO A 85 -3.58 -15.77 4.13
C PRO A 85 -4.14 -16.34 5.44
N LYS A 86 -3.49 -16.06 6.58
CA LYS A 86 -3.98 -16.48 7.91
C LYS A 86 -5.34 -15.85 8.21
N ILE A 87 -5.49 -14.56 7.89
CA ILE A 87 -6.75 -13.83 8.05
C ILE A 87 -7.82 -14.35 7.07
N ALA A 88 -7.47 -14.58 5.81
CA ALA A 88 -8.41 -15.12 4.83
C ALA A 88 -8.93 -16.51 5.23
N ASN A 89 -8.05 -17.35 5.79
CA ASN A 89 -8.42 -18.65 6.34
C ASN A 89 -9.33 -18.53 7.57
N SER A 90 -9.06 -17.61 8.51
CA SER A 90 -9.95 -17.41 9.67
C SER A 90 -11.33 -16.90 9.27
N LEU A 91 -11.41 -16.13 8.18
CA LEU A 91 -12.64 -15.69 7.54
C LEU A 91 -13.30 -16.75 6.64
N LYS A 92 -12.73 -17.96 6.54
CA LYS A 92 -13.24 -19.09 5.74
C LYS A 92 -13.37 -18.77 4.24
N ILE A 93 -12.53 -17.88 3.72
CA ILE A 93 -12.44 -17.62 2.28
C ILE A 93 -11.90 -18.87 1.59
N ARG A 94 -12.54 -19.31 0.48
CA ARG A 94 -12.14 -20.53 -0.24
C ARG A 94 -10.72 -20.41 -0.78
N ALA A 95 -9.95 -21.50 -0.72
CA ALA A 95 -8.57 -21.56 -1.21
C ALA A 95 -8.40 -21.00 -2.63
N ARG A 96 -9.28 -21.39 -3.56
CA ARG A 96 -9.28 -20.88 -4.94
C ARG A 96 -9.35 -19.34 -5.05
N GLU A 97 -10.07 -18.68 -4.14
CA GLU A 97 -10.20 -17.22 -4.15
C GLU A 97 -8.93 -16.56 -3.59
N GLN A 98 -8.34 -17.19 -2.56
CA GLN A 98 -7.05 -16.76 -2.00
C GLN A 98 -5.94 -16.90 -3.05
N GLU A 99 -5.87 -18.03 -3.76
CA GLU A 99 -4.91 -18.27 -4.84
C GLU A 99 -5.04 -17.23 -5.96
N ARG A 100 -6.28 -16.95 -6.40
CA ARG A 100 -6.56 -15.90 -7.38
C ARG A 100 -6.07 -14.53 -6.91
N MET A 101 -6.11 -14.27 -5.61
CA MET A 101 -5.71 -13.00 -5.02
C MET A 101 -4.24 -12.89 -4.62
N ALA A 102 -3.53 -14.01 -4.48
CA ALA A 102 -2.19 -14.04 -3.92
C ALA A 102 -1.20 -13.12 -4.65
N ALA A 103 -1.33 -13.00 -5.98
CA ALA A 103 -0.46 -12.15 -6.79
C ALA A 103 -0.55 -10.65 -6.46
N ALA A 104 -1.65 -10.20 -5.84
CA ALA A 104 -1.81 -8.81 -5.38
C ALA A 104 -0.98 -8.52 -4.12
N PHE A 105 -0.55 -9.55 -3.39
CA PHE A 105 0.22 -9.45 -2.15
C PHE A 105 1.69 -9.85 -2.31
N ARG A 106 2.17 -10.02 -3.56
CA ARG A 106 3.51 -10.57 -3.88
C ARG A 106 4.70 -9.83 -3.24
N LEU A 107 4.53 -8.55 -2.92
CA LEU A 107 5.57 -7.72 -2.31
C LEU A 107 5.56 -7.77 -0.77
N ALA A 108 4.53 -8.39 -0.19
CA ALA A 108 4.45 -8.53 1.26
C ALA A 108 5.57 -9.41 1.79
N GLY A 109 6.00 -10.43 1.04
CA GLY A 109 7.02 -11.42 1.42
C GLY A 109 6.47 -12.83 1.43
#